data_AF-A0A382X9E1-F1
#
_entry.id   AF-A0A382X9E1-F1
#
_cell.length_a   1.000
_cell.length_b   1.000
_cell.length_c   1.000
_cell.angle_alpha   90.00
_cell.angle_beta   90.00
_cell.angle_gamma   90.00
#
_symmetry.space_group_name_H-M   'P 1'
#
loop_
_entity.id
_entity.type
_entity.pdbx_description
1 polymer ?
#
loop_
_entity_poly.entity_id
_entity_poly.type
_entity_poly.pdbx_seq_one_letter_code
_entity_poly.pdbx_strand_id
1 'polypeptide(L)'
;NAEFDLGEGYKKHLKNLEAKTRAEAEKKGKDSAKKEIQETKKKAAEWAKEKIKAEQEKKEIQKKLQAEQQKNKQADKKYKDHYANLSDSQIKAAKEDLEQKQSEKDKLNALKLDRLQKKLSEAEKTIKQGVTVDQGAGQVGQLIEFLREKVFKHTEDKFTSYGTGEEGGDVLQEVIEKGESICNILYESKKTKGWSNKWIGKLQKDMTDTKAIVGMIFSVTVPKSFNEDELFQHTGNIFICRYDYSALKILALTQRHLLTQLHKERGNGKEN
;
A
#
# COMPACT_ATOMS: atom_id res chain seq x y z
N ASN A 1 60.16 -121.15 -89.93
CA ASN A 1 59.31 -120.56 -88.87
C ASN A 1 59.84 -119.18 -88.54
N ALA A 2 59.08 -118.14 -88.89
CA ALA A 2 59.46 -116.75 -88.63
C ALA A 2 59.22 -116.43 -87.14
N GLU A 3 60.26 -116.04 -86.41
CA GLU A 3 60.16 -115.55 -85.05
C GLU A 3 59.48 -114.18 -85.05
N PHE A 4 58.36 -114.09 -84.34
CA PHE A 4 57.62 -112.86 -84.08
C PHE A 4 58.41 -112.04 -83.04
N ASP A 5 58.95 -110.87 -83.44
CA ASP A 5 59.70 -109.98 -82.54
C ASP A 5 58.77 -109.33 -81.50
N LEU A 6 58.65 -110.02 -80.36
CA LEU A 6 57.89 -109.61 -79.18
C LEU A 6 58.35 -108.25 -78.62
N GLY A 7 59.58 -107.79 -78.91
CA GLY A 7 60.17 -106.57 -78.35
C GLY A 7 59.54 -105.27 -78.88
N GLU A 8 59.22 -105.19 -80.16
CA GLU A 8 58.59 -104.00 -80.75
C GLU A 8 57.12 -103.86 -80.36
N GLY A 9 56.38 -104.97 -80.27
CA GLY A 9 54.99 -105.00 -79.81
C GLY A 9 54.86 -104.49 -78.37
N TYR A 10 55.75 -104.94 -77.47
CA TYR A 10 55.77 -104.50 -76.07
C TYR A 10 56.11 -103.01 -75.93
N LYS A 11 57.11 -102.49 -76.67
CA LYS A 11 57.44 -101.05 -76.65
C LYS A 11 56.28 -100.18 -77.12
N LYS A 12 55.58 -100.58 -78.18
CA LYS A 12 54.41 -99.84 -78.69
C LYS A 12 53.24 -99.89 -77.70
N HIS A 13 53.04 -101.02 -77.02
CA HIS A 13 51.99 -101.17 -76.02
C HIS A 13 52.28 -100.35 -74.76
N LEU A 14 53.52 -100.35 -74.26
CA LEU A 14 53.98 -99.50 -73.15
C LEU A 14 53.79 -98.02 -73.46
N LYS A 15 54.22 -97.57 -74.64
CA LYS A 15 54.08 -96.16 -75.06
C LYS A 15 52.61 -95.73 -75.17
N ASN A 16 51.72 -96.62 -75.60
CA ASN A 16 50.28 -96.37 -75.62
C ASN A 16 49.66 -96.35 -74.22
N LEU A 17 50.12 -97.22 -73.31
CA LEU A 17 49.69 -97.24 -71.91
C LEU A 17 50.13 -95.97 -71.17
N GLU A 18 51.38 -95.54 -71.37
CA GLU A 18 51.91 -94.27 -70.85
C GLU A 18 51.16 -93.06 -71.41
N ALA A 19 50.89 -93.02 -72.71
CA ALA A 19 50.12 -91.93 -73.32
C ALA A 19 48.68 -91.90 -72.78
N LYS A 20 48.05 -93.07 -72.57
CA LYS A 20 46.69 -93.18 -72.04
C LYS A 20 46.61 -92.80 -70.56
N THR A 21 47.54 -93.28 -69.73
CA THR A 21 47.63 -92.90 -68.31
C THR A 21 47.96 -91.42 -68.14
N ARG A 22 48.84 -90.86 -68.97
CA ARG A 22 49.13 -89.42 -68.97
C ARG A 22 47.92 -88.59 -69.39
N ALA A 23 47.21 -89.01 -70.44
CA ALA A 23 45.98 -88.34 -70.87
C ALA A 23 44.86 -88.43 -69.82
N GLU A 24 44.71 -89.56 -69.13
CA GLU A 24 43.75 -89.74 -68.05
C GLU A 24 44.12 -88.92 -66.79
N ALA A 25 45.41 -88.83 -66.45
CA ALA A 25 45.90 -87.98 -65.36
C ALA A 25 45.72 -86.49 -65.67
N GLU A 26 46.04 -86.05 -66.90
CA GLU A 26 45.81 -84.68 -67.35
C GLU A 26 44.32 -84.33 -67.41
N LYS A 27 43.46 -85.27 -67.82
CA LYS A 27 42.00 -85.09 -67.82
C LYS A 27 41.46 -84.98 -66.40
N LYS A 28 41.85 -85.88 -65.49
CA LYS A 28 41.47 -85.81 -64.07
C LYS A 28 41.96 -84.54 -63.40
N GLY A 29 43.19 -84.10 -63.65
CA GLY A 29 43.74 -82.85 -63.14
C GLY A 29 43.02 -81.60 -63.68
N LYS A 30 42.64 -81.60 -64.97
CA LYS A 30 41.82 -80.53 -65.56
C LYS A 30 40.40 -80.52 -65.00
N ASP A 31 39.80 -81.68 -64.75
CA ASP A 31 38.46 -81.80 -64.20
C ASP A 31 38.40 -81.42 -62.71
N SER A 32 39.41 -81.78 -61.92
CA SER A 32 39.52 -81.35 -60.51
C SER A 32 39.76 -79.84 -60.42
N ALA A 33 40.68 -79.29 -61.21
CA ALA A 33 40.92 -77.85 -61.27
C ALA A 33 39.67 -77.08 -61.74
N LYS A 34 38.92 -77.60 -62.72
CA LYS A 34 37.64 -77.00 -63.15
C LYS A 34 36.61 -76.98 -62.03
N LYS A 35 36.47 -78.07 -61.25
CA LYS A 35 35.55 -78.13 -60.11
C LYS A 35 35.94 -77.13 -59.02
N GLU A 36 37.22 -77.06 -58.69
CA GLU A 36 37.74 -76.14 -57.66
C GLU A 36 37.59 -74.66 -58.08
N ILE A 37 37.84 -74.34 -59.35
CA ILE A 37 37.57 -73.01 -59.94
C ILE A 37 36.06 -72.71 -59.91
N GLN A 38 35.20 -73.70 -60.14
CA GLN A 38 33.76 -73.51 -60.15
C GLN A 38 33.20 -73.30 -58.72
N GLU A 39 33.71 -74.02 -57.73
CA GLU A 39 33.37 -73.83 -56.32
C GLU A 39 33.86 -72.50 -55.76
N THR A 40 35.10 -72.11 -56.06
CA THR A 40 35.64 -70.79 -55.67
C THR A 40 34.88 -69.66 -56.33
N LYS A 41 34.49 -69.79 -57.62
CA LYS A 41 33.60 -68.82 -58.28
C LYS A 41 32.23 -68.73 -57.63
N LYS A 42 31.63 -69.86 -57.21
CA LYS A 42 30.34 -69.87 -56.50
C LYS A 42 30.45 -69.15 -55.15
N LYS A 43 31.46 -69.49 -54.34
CA LYS A 43 31.72 -68.84 -53.04
C LYS A 43 31.99 -67.35 -53.19
N ALA A 44 32.78 -66.94 -54.20
CA ALA A 44 33.04 -65.53 -54.49
C ALA A 44 31.77 -64.79 -54.94
N ALA A 45 30.90 -65.42 -55.72
CA ALA A 45 29.63 -64.84 -56.14
C ALA A 45 28.64 -64.71 -54.97
N GLU A 46 28.59 -65.69 -54.06
CA GLU A 46 27.78 -65.64 -52.84
C GLU A 46 28.27 -64.54 -51.89
N TRP A 47 29.58 -64.47 -51.64
CA TRP A 47 30.17 -63.42 -50.81
C TRP A 47 29.96 -62.02 -51.41
N ALA A 48 30.08 -61.87 -52.73
CA ALA A 48 29.77 -60.61 -53.41
C ALA A 48 28.29 -60.21 -53.24
N LYS A 49 27.36 -61.16 -53.34
CA LYS A 49 25.92 -60.92 -53.11
C LYS A 49 25.63 -60.52 -51.66
N GLU A 50 26.21 -61.21 -50.68
CA GLU A 50 26.06 -60.85 -49.27
C GLU A 50 26.62 -59.47 -48.96
N LYS A 51 27.79 -59.13 -49.51
CA LYS A 51 28.40 -57.81 -49.32
C LYS A 51 27.54 -56.70 -49.91
N ILE A 52 26.98 -56.90 -51.11
CA ILE A 52 26.05 -55.95 -51.74
C ILE A 52 24.80 -55.78 -50.88
N LYS A 53 24.23 -56.89 -50.37
CA LYS A 53 23.04 -56.85 -49.52
C LYS A 53 23.31 -56.11 -48.20
N ALA A 54 24.44 -56.38 -47.54
CA ALA A 54 24.85 -55.69 -46.32
C ALA A 54 25.10 -54.19 -46.57
N GLU A 55 25.70 -53.82 -47.70
CA GLU A 55 25.90 -52.41 -48.10
C GLU A 55 24.56 -51.69 -48.35
N GLN A 56 23.58 -52.37 -48.95
CA GLN A 56 22.23 -51.85 -49.16
C GLN A 56 21.49 -51.66 -47.84
N GLU A 57 21.50 -52.66 -46.95
CA GLU A 57 20.89 -52.58 -45.62
C GLU A 57 21.52 -51.45 -44.79
N LYS A 58 22.85 -51.30 -44.84
CA LYS A 58 23.57 -50.21 -44.16
C LYS A 58 23.17 -48.84 -44.68
N LYS A 59 23.05 -48.67 -46.01
CA LYS A 59 22.56 -47.43 -46.62
C LYS A 59 21.11 -47.12 -46.22
N GLU A 60 20.27 -48.14 -46.10
CA GLU A 60 18.87 -47.96 -45.71
C GLU A 60 18.74 -47.55 -44.24
N ILE A 61 19.50 -48.19 -43.35
CA ILE A 61 19.60 -47.83 -41.92
C ILE A 61 20.11 -46.39 -41.79
N GLN A 62 21.15 -46.02 -42.54
CA GLN A 62 21.71 -44.67 -42.49
C GLN A 62 20.72 -43.60 -42.99
N LYS A 63 19.92 -43.91 -44.02
CA LYS A 63 18.82 -43.04 -44.45
C LYS A 63 17.73 -42.90 -43.38
N LYS A 64 17.32 -44.01 -42.74
CA LYS A 64 16.32 -43.98 -41.66
C LYS A 64 16.81 -43.16 -40.48
N LEU A 65 18.07 -43.35 -40.07
CA LEU A 65 18.68 -42.58 -38.99
C LEU A 65 18.76 -41.08 -39.30
N GLN A 66 19.15 -40.70 -40.52
CA GLN A 66 19.17 -39.30 -40.94
C GLN A 66 17.77 -38.68 -40.97
N ALA A 67 16.78 -39.41 -41.47
CA ALA A 67 15.38 -38.96 -41.47
C ALA A 67 14.85 -38.76 -40.05
N GLU A 68 15.16 -39.67 -39.13
CA GLU A 68 14.77 -39.58 -37.73
C GLU A 68 15.47 -38.43 -37.00
N GLN A 69 16.77 -38.22 -37.25
CA GLN A 69 17.50 -37.06 -36.74
C GLN A 69 16.91 -35.74 -37.24
N GLN A 70 16.52 -35.65 -38.52
CA GLN A 70 15.86 -34.46 -39.06
C GLN A 70 14.49 -34.25 -38.41
N LYS A 71 13.71 -35.32 -38.21
CA LYS A 71 12.41 -35.26 -37.55
C LYS A 71 12.54 -34.80 -36.10
N ASN A 72 13.52 -35.32 -35.35
CA ASN A 72 13.79 -34.89 -33.98
C ASN A 72 14.25 -33.43 -33.91
N LYS A 73 15.15 -33.00 -34.81
CA LYS A 73 15.55 -31.58 -34.88
C LYS A 73 14.38 -30.64 -35.16
N GLN A 74 13.46 -31.03 -36.05
CA GLN A 74 12.26 -30.24 -36.31
C GLN A 74 11.30 -30.24 -35.11
N ALA A 75 11.14 -31.37 -34.42
CA ALA A 75 10.34 -31.46 -33.21
C ALA A 75 10.92 -30.58 -32.11
N ASP A 76 12.22 -30.66 -31.82
CA ASP A 76 12.92 -29.84 -30.84
C ASP A 76 12.77 -28.34 -31.13
N LYS A 77 12.89 -27.95 -32.41
CA LYS A 77 12.67 -26.55 -32.81
C LYS A 77 11.23 -26.13 -32.54
N LYS A 78 10.24 -26.93 -32.92
CA LYS A 78 8.82 -26.64 -32.65
C LYS A 78 8.53 -26.55 -31.15
N TYR A 79 9.12 -27.43 -30.33
CA TYR A 79 8.96 -27.36 -28.88
C TYR A 79 9.58 -26.08 -28.33
N LYS A 80 10.82 -25.74 -28.70
CA LYS A 80 11.46 -24.50 -28.27
C LYS A 80 10.64 -23.25 -28.65
N ASP A 81 10.19 -23.18 -29.90
CA ASP A 81 9.39 -22.07 -30.39
C ASP A 81 8.03 -22.00 -29.65
N HIS A 82 7.40 -23.15 -29.39
CA HIS A 82 6.15 -23.22 -28.63
C HIS A 82 6.32 -22.72 -27.19
N TYR A 83 7.34 -23.19 -26.47
CA TYR A 83 7.60 -22.76 -25.08
C TYR A 83 8.03 -21.29 -24.99
N ALA A 84 8.82 -20.80 -25.94
CA ALA A 84 9.18 -19.38 -26.02
C ALA A 84 7.93 -18.51 -26.21
N ASN A 85 7.06 -18.85 -27.17
CA ASN A 85 5.81 -18.12 -27.41
C ASN A 85 4.86 -18.20 -26.21
N LEU A 86 4.78 -19.36 -25.53
CA LEU A 86 3.94 -19.51 -24.34
C LEU A 86 4.45 -18.64 -23.19
N SER A 87 5.77 -18.60 -22.98
CA SER A 87 6.41 -17.75 -21.99
C SER A 87 6.17 -16.27 -22.29
N ASP A 88 6.39 -15.83 -23.52
CA ASP A 88 6.18 -14.44 -23.94
C ASP A 88 4.71 -14.03 -23.78
N SER A 89 3.77 -14.92 -24.15
CA SER A 89 2.34 -14.68 -23.97
C SER A 89 1.96 -14.56 -22.48
N GLN A 90 2.51 -15.40 -21.61
CA GLN A 90 2.25 -15.32 -20.17
C GLN A 90 2.85 -14.06 -19.55
N ILE A 91 4.08 -13.70 -19.93
CA ILE A 91 4.73 -12.47 -19.46
C ILE A 91 3.93 -11.24 -19.92
N LYS A 92 3.46 -11.24 -21.16
CA LYS A 92 2.63 -10.15 -21.69
C LYS A 92 1.30 -10.04 -20.93
N ALA A 93 0.59 -11.15 -20.72
CA ALA A 93 -0.65 -11.18 -19.96
C ALA A 93 -0.45 -10.72 -18.51
N ALA A 94 0.64 -11.13 -17.85
CA ALA A 94 0.96 -10.69 -16.49
C ALA A 94 1.28 -9.19 -16.41
N LYS A 95 1.95 -8.63 -17.43
CA LYS A 95 2.19 -7.18 -17.52
C LYS A 95 0.90 -6.40 -17.72
N GLU A 96 0.04 -6.85 -18.63
CA GLU A 96 -1.27 -6.21 -18.89
C GLU A 96 -2.17 -6.26 -17.63
N ASP A 97 -2.20 -7.38 -16.90
CA ASP A 97 -2.94 -7.50 -15.63
C ASP A 97 -2.40 -6.56 -14.53
N LEU A 98 -1.06 -6.46 -14.41
CA LEU A 98 -0.43 -5.52 -13.49
C LEU A 98 -0.75 -4.06 -13.84
N GLU A 99 -0.67 -3.68 -15.12
CA GLU A 99 -1.01 -2.33 -15.59
C GLU A 99 -2.49 -2.00 -15.33
N GLN A 100 -3.41 -2.94 -15.57
CA GLN A 100 -4.83 -2.73 -15.26
C GLN A 100 -5.07 -2.54 -13.77
N LYS A 101 -4.49 -3.39 -12.91
CA LYS A 101 -4.59 -3.27 -11.44
C LYS A 101 -4.01 -1.95 -10.95
N GLN A 102 -2.90 -1.51 -11.52
CA GLN A 102 -2.29 -0.21 -11.20
C GLN A 102 -3.25 0.94 -11.60
N SER A 103 -3.80 0.90 -12.82
CA SER A 103 -4.75 1.89 -13.32
C SER A 103 -6.02 1.97 -12.47
N GLU A 104 -6.57 0.83 -12.05
CA GLU A 104 -7.73 0.77 -11.15
C GLU A 104 -7.42 1.37 -9.78
N LYS A 105 -6.24 1.05 -9.22
CA LYS A 105 -5.79 1.60 -7.95
C LYS A 105 -5.60 3.12 -8.04
N ASP A 106 -5.05 3.62 -9.14
CA ASP A 106 -4.84 5.04 -9.37
C ASP A 106 -6.18 5.78 -9.54
N LYS A 107 -7.13 5.21 -10.29
CA LYS A 107 -8.50 5.73 -10.39
C LYS A 107 -9.21 5.75 -9.03
N LEU A 108 -9.09 4.69 -8.25
CA LEU A 108 -9.67 4.61 -6.91
C LEU A 108 -9.04 5.65 -5.97
N ASN A 109 -7.73 5.84 -6.04
CA ASN A 109 -7.02 6.85 -5.25
C ASN A 109 -7.43 8.27 -5.67
N ALA A 110 -7.54 8.53 -6.97
CA ALA A 110 -8.04 9.82 -7.48
C ALA A 110 -9.46 10.12 -6.99
N LEU A 111 -10.36 9.13 -7.02
CA LEU A 111 -11.72 9.26 -6.47
C LEU A 111 -11.72 9.48 -4.96
N LYS A 112 -10.84 8.81 -4.21
CA LYS A 112 -10.67 9.03 -2.77
C LYS A 112 -10.16 10.44 -2.48
N LEU A 113 -9.17 10.92 -3.24
CA LEU A 113 -8.65 12.28 -3.12
C LEU A 113 -9.72 13.32 -3.44
N ASP A 114 -10.49 13.16 -4.52
CA ASP A 114 -11.62 14.04 -4.86
C ASP A 114 -12.69 14.05 -3.74
N ARG A 115 -13.04 12.88 -3.21
CA ARG A 115 -13.99 12.78 -2.08
C ARG A 115 -13.44 13.44 -0.83
N LEU A 116 -12.15 13.27 -0.52
CA LEU A 116 -11.50 13.93 0.62
C LEU A 116 -11.44 15.45 0.43
N GLN A 117 -11.12 15.94 -0.77
CA GLN A 117 -11.13 17.35 -1.11
C GLN A 117 -12.53 17.96 -0.99
N LYS A 118 -13.57 17.27 -1.47
CA LYS A 118 -14.96 17.69 -1.30
C LYS A 118 -15.35 17.75 0.17
N LYS A 119 -15.03 16.72 0.96
CA LYS A 119 -15.26 16.74 2.42
C LYS A 119 -14.49 17.85 3.12
N LEU A 120 -13.26 18.14 2.71
CA LEU A 120 -12.46 19.24 3.25
C LEU A 120 -13.11 20.58 2.90
N SER A 121 -13.53 20.77 1.65
CA SER A 121 -14.23 21.99 1.21
C SER A 121 -15.60 22.16 1.89
N GLU A 122 -16.33 21.06 2.10
CA GLU A 122 -17.59 21.05 2.86
C GLU A 122 -17.35 21.34 4.34
N ALA A 123 -16.28 20.80 4.94
CA ALA A 123 -15.88 21.11 6.32
C ALA A 123 -15.44 22.57 6.46
N GLU A 124 -14.64 23.09 5.52
CA GLU A 124 -14.25 24.51 5.46
C GLU A 124 -15.47 25.41 5.24
N LYS A 125 -16.43 25.00 4.39
CA LYS A 125 -17.70 25.71 4.21
C LYS A 125 -18.57 25.59 5.46
N THR A 126 -18.55 24.48 6.19
CA THR A 126 -19.28 24.30 7.45
C THR A 126 -18.65 25.14 8.57
N ILE A 127 -17.33 25.27 8.59
CA ILE A 127 -16.60 26.21 9.46
C ILE A 127 -16.97 27.65 9.07
N LYS A 128 -17.01 27.98 7.77
CA LYS A 128 -17.39 29.30 7.25
C LYS A 128 -18.90 29.59 7.24
N GLN A 129 -19.77 28.58 7.38
CA GLN A 129 -21.23 28.72 7.50
C GLN A 129 -21.69 28.56 8.95
N GLY A 130 -20.86 27.97 9.82
CA GLY A 130 -20.94 28.03 11.27
C GLY A 130 -20.49 29.38 11.86
N VAL A 131 -20.57 30.45 11.07
CA VAL A 131 -20.23 31.82 11.46
C VAL A 131 -21.23 32.41 12.47
N THR A 132 -22.27 31.67 12.84
CA THR A 132 -23.08 31.97 14.04
C THR A 132 -22.48 31.41 15.34
N VAL A 133 -21.69 30.32 15.28
CA VAL A 133 -21.04 29.74 16.47
C VAL A 133 -19.69 30.41 16.79
N ASP A 134 -19.00 30.95 15.77
CA ASP A 134 -17.63 31.48 15.89
C ASP A 134 -17.55 32.88 16.55
N GLN A 135 -18.62 33.69 16.48
CA GLN A 135 -18.62 34.98 17.21
C GLN A 135 -18.60 34.80 18.72
N GLY A 136 -19.37 33.84 19.25
CA GLY A 136 -19.44 33.57 20.68
C GLY A 136 -18.13 32.98 21.23
N ALA A 137 -17.54 32.00 20.54
CA ALA A 137 -16.28 31.38 20.94
C ALA A 137 -15.09 32.36 20.87
N GLY A 138 -15.00 33.16 19.80
CA GLY A 138 -13.98 34.21 19.67
C GLY A 138 -14.11 35.29 20.75
N GLN A 139 -15.34 35.68 21.10
CA GLN A 139 -15.58 36.66 22.18
C GLN A 139 -15.18 36.14 23.56
N VAL A 140 -15.45 34.86 23.86
CA VAL A 140 -15.00 34.19 25.08
C VAL A 140 -13.48 34.12 25.13
N GLY A 141 -12.85 33.69 24.03
CA GLY A 141 -11.39 33.60 23.93
C GLY A 141 -10.72 34.96 24.18
N GLN A 142 -11.22 36.03 23.56
CA GLN A 142 -10.72 37.39 23.75
C GLN A 142 -10.84 37.86 25.20
N LEU A 143 -11.95 37.53 25.87
CA LEU A 143 -12.17 37.89 27.26
C LEU A 143 -11.24 37.11 28.21
N ILE A 144 -11.05 35.80 27.98
CA ILE A 144 -10.10 34.97 28.73
C ILE A 144 -8.68 35.52 28.57
N GLU A 145 -8.25 35.80 27.34
CA GLU A 145 -6.92 36.35 27.06
C GLU A 145 -6.72 37.68 27.79
N PHE A 146 -7.70 38.58 27.73
CA PHE A 146 -7.63 39.85 28.44
C PHE A 146 -7.50 39.67 29.96
N LEU A 147 -8.39 38.89 30.57
CA LEU A 147 -8.39 38.68 32.02
C LEU A 147 -7.09 38.00 32.48
N ARG A 148 -6.67 36.94 31.79
CA ARG A 148 -5.47 36.18 32.14
C ARG A 148 -4.19 36.98 31.89
N GLU A 149 -4.01 37.52 30.69
CA GLU A 149 -2.72 38.07 30.27
C GLU A 149 -2.55 39.56 30.59
N LYS A 150 -3.64 40.32 30.77
CA LYS A 150 -3.59 41.78 30.97
C LYS A 150 -4.05 42.23 32.36
N VAL A 151 -4.88 41.46 33.04
CA VAL A 151 -5.41 41.81 34.36
C VAL A 151 -4.76 40.99 35.47
N PHE A 152 -4.70 39.67 35.31
CA PHE A 152 -4.39 38.72 36.38
C PHE A 152 -3.11 37.90 36.14
N LYS A 153 -2.22 38.37 35.26
CA LYS A 153 -0.97 37.70 34.88
C LYS A 153 -0.08 37.31 36.07
N HIS A 154 -0.18 38.05 37.17
CA HIS A 154 0.63 37.85 38.39
C HIS A 154 -0.12 37.09 39.50
N THR A 155 -1.25 36.46 39.17
CA THR A 155 -2.04 35.66 40.11
C THR A 155 -2.07 34.19 39.69
N GLU A 156 -2.49 33.33 40.60
CA GLU A 156 -2.66 31.88 40.33
C GLU A 156 -4.06 31.55 39.78
N ASP A 157 -4.90 32.57 39.55
CA ASP A 157 -6.29 32.41 39.16
C ASP A 157 -6.44 31.63 37.84
N LYS A 158 -7.45 30.77 37.76
CA LYS A 158 -7.76 29.99 36.55
C LYS A 158 -8.98 30.54 35.84
N PHE A 159 -8.92 30.57 34.52
CA PHE A 159 -10.01 31.05 33.66
C PHE A 159 -10.46 29.94 32.72
N THR A 160 -11.73 29.57 32.78
CA THR A 160 -12.34 28.52 31.96
C THR A 160 -13.60 29.01 31.27
N SER A 161 -13.90 28.48 30.08
CA SER A 161 -15.16 28.75 29.40
C SER A 161 -16.29 27.98 30.07
N TYR A 162 -17.37 28.68 30.40
CA TYR A 162 -18.62 28.12 30.92
C TYR A 162 -19.73 28.35 29.88
N GLY A 163 -20.41 27.28 29.45
CA GLY A 163 -21.50 27.41 28.47
C GLY A 163 -21.97 26.07 27.91
N THR A 164 -23.25 25.77 28.10
CA THR A 164 -23.94 24.55 27.65
C THR A 164 -24.59 24.69 26.26
N GLY A 165 -23.95 25.39 25.31
CA GLY A 165 -24.37 25.39 23.89
C GLY A 165 -25.31 26.51 23.41
N GLU A 166 -25.43 27.65 24.10
CA GLU A 166 -26.08 28.87 23.56
C GLU A 166 -25.07 29.99 23.26
N GLU A 167 -25.42 30.90 22.34
CA GLU A 167 -24.60 32.02 21.89
C GLU A 167 -24.21 32.99 23.03
N GLY A 168 -22.89 33.21 23.16
CA GLY A 168 -22.26 34.04 24.18
C GLY A 168 -21.85 33.20 25.37
N GLY A 169 -20.63 32.65 25.33
CA GLY A 169 -20.12 31.89 26.47
C GLY A 169 -19.70 32.80 27.61
N ASP A 170 -19.67 32.20 28.79
CA ASP A 170 -19.26 32.83 30.03
C ASP A 170 -17.82 32.43 30.35
N VAL A 171 -17.14 33.27 31.13
CA VAL A 171 -15.81 32.98 31.65
C VAL A 171 -15.93 32.82 33.15
N LEU A 172 -15.59 31.64 33.64
CA LEU A 172 -15.48 31.36 35.07
C LEU A 172 -14.03 31.59 35.50
N GLN A 173 -13.84 32.54 36.41
CA GLN A 173 -12.59 32.75 37.14
C GLN A 173 -12.66 32.00 38.47
N GLU A 174 -11.78 31.03 38.64
CA GLU A 174 -11.45 30.44 39.94
C GLU A 174 -10.36 31.31 40.58
N VAL A 175 -10.70 31.99 41.68
CA VAL A 175 -9.76 32.86 42.40
C VAL A 175 -8.91 32.00 43.33
N ILE A 176 -7.59 32.04 43.13
CA ILE A 176 -6.63 31.23 43.89
C ILE A 176 -5.71 32.15 44.70
N GLU A 177 -5.59 31.86 45.99
CA GLU A 177 -4.71 32.56 46.92
C GLU A 177 -3.86 31.53 47.67
N LYS A 178 -2.53 31.63 47.56
CA LYS A 178 -1.58 30.69 48.19
C LYS A 178 -1.86 29.22 47.85
N GLY A 179 -2.22 28.94 46.60
CA GLY A 179 -2.53 27.60 46.12
C GLY A 179 -3.93 27.07 46.46
N GLU A 180 -4.76 27.82 47.22
CA GLU A 180 -6.11 27.41 47.57
C GLU A 180 -7.18 28.17 46.78
N SER A 181 -8.20 27.46 46.29
CA SER A 181 -9.36 28.03 45.62
C SER A 181 -10.30 28.63 46.66
N ILE A 182 -10.47 29.95 46.63
CA ILE A 182 -11.20 30.69 47.70
C ILE A 182 -12.62 31.09 47.29
N CYS A 183 -12.86 31.35 46.01
CA CYS A 183 -14.16 31.73 45.46
C CYS A 183 -14.13 31.76 43.92
N ASN A 184 -15.32 31.91 43.32
CA ASN A 184 -15.48 32.05 41.88
C ASN A 184 -16.08 33.42 41.50
N ILE A 185 -15.68 33.95 40.34
CA ILE A 185 -16.28 35.13 39.68
C ILE A 185 -16.71 34.70 38.27
N LEU A 186 -17.93 35.04 37.88
CA LEU A 186 -18.48 34.71 36.57
C LEU A 186 -18.59 35.95 35.69
N TYR A 187 -18.12 35.87 34.46
CA TYR A 187 -18.17 36.96 33.48
C TYR A 187 -18.99 36.52 32.27
N GLU A 188 -20.02 37.29 31.92
CA GLU A 188 -20.84 37.07 30.73
C GLU A 188 -20.59 38.22 29.75
N SER A 189 -20.24 37.91 28.50
CA SER A 189 -19.96 38.95 27.50
C SER A 189 -21.09 39.06 26.47
N LYS A 190 -21.63 40.27 26.26
CA LYS A 190 -22.78 40.52 25.35
C LYS A 190 -22.50 41.63 24.34
N LYS A 191 -22.27 41.26 23.08
CA LYS A 191 -22.11 42.17 21.93
C LYS A 191 -23.36 42.19 21.03
N THR A 192 -24.53 42.41 21.62
CA THR A 192 -25.80 42.45 20.87
C THR A 192 -26.24 43.90 20.61
N LYS A 193 -27.17 44.09 19.67
CA LYS A 193 -27.74 45.41 19.35
C LYS A 193 -28.77 45.92 20.36
N GLY A 194 -29.25 45.06 21.26
CA GLY A 194 -30.25 45.42 22.24
C GLY A 194 -30.05 44.68 23.56
N TRP A 195 -30.36 45.38 24.65
CA TRP A 195 -30.35 44.84 26.00
C TRP A 195 -31.53 43.91 26.25
N SER A 196 -31.30 42.79 26.96
CA SER A 196 -32.36 41.93 27.47
C SER A 196 -32.29 41.83 28.99
N ASN A 197 -33.38 42.20 29.67
CA ASN A 197 -33.49 42.06 31.13
C ASN A 197 -33.38 40.60 31.60
N LYS A 198 -33.55 39.62 30.70
CA LYS A 198 -33.38 38.20 31.02
C LYS A 198 -31.92 37.82 31.34
N TRP A 199 -30.93 38.61 30.89
CA TRP A 199 -29.52 38.29 31.12
C TRP A 199 -29.18 38.29 32.61
N ILE A 200 -29.72 39.22 33.39
CA ILE A 200 -29.49 39.28 34.85
C ILE A 200 -29.99 37.98 35.51
N GLY A 201 -31.20 37.54 35.16
CA GLY A 201 -31.77 36.31 35.71
C GLY A 201 -31.05 35.04 35.27
N LYS A 202 -30.58 34.99 34.00
CA LYS A 202 -29.75 33.89 33.50
C LYS A 202 -28.42 33.83 34.24
N LEU A 203 -27.69 34.96 34.31
CA LEU A 203 -26.43 35.06 35.04
C LEU A 203 -26.58 34.67 36.51
N GLN A 204 -27.66 35.08 37.17
CA GLN A 204 -27.90 34.69 38.57
C GLN A 204 -28.05 33.17 38.74
N LYS A 205 -28.69 32.49 37.79
CA LYS A 205 -28.77 31.03 37.78
C LYS A 205 -27.39 30.41 37.54
N ASP A 206 -26.67 30.91 36.55
CA ASP A 206 -25.34 30.41 36.19
C ASP A 206 -24.32 30.62 37.33
N MET A 207 -24.44 31.73 38.07
CA MET A 207 -23.68 31.98 39.30
C MET A 207 -24.00 30.96 40.39
N THR A 208 -25.26 30.53 40.51
CA THR A 208 -25.65 29.49 41.47
C THR A 208 -25.03 28.15 41.08
N ASP A 209 -25.11 27.79 39.80
CA ASP A 209 -24.59 26.53 39.26
C ASP A 209 -23.05 26.45 39.35
N THR A 210 -22.37 27.57 39.16
CA THR A 210 -20.90 27.69 39.24
C THR A 210 -20.38 28.07 40.62
N LYS A 211 -21.27 28.30 41.59
CA LYS A 211 -20.93 28.83 42.93
C LYS A 211 -20.14 30.15 42.87
N ALA A 212 -20.39 30.97 41.86
CA ALA A 212 -19.78 32.29 41.73
C ALA A 212 -20.40 33.28 42.73
N ILE A 213 -19.55 33.99 43.45
CA ILE A 213 -19.96 34.99 44.45
C ILE A 213 -20.31 36.31 43.77
N VAL A 214 -19.66 36.63 42.66
CA VAL A 214 -19.85 37.86 41.87
C VAL A 214 -20.06 37.51 40.40
N GLY A 215 -21.01 38.21 39.77
CA GLY A 215 -21.28 38.11 38.34
C GLY A 215 -21.03 39.44 37.64
N MET A 216 -20.48 39.41 36.43
CA MET A 216 -20.21 40.61 35.63
C MET A 216 -20.74 40.44 34.21
N ILE A 217 -21.70 41.27 33.82
CA ILE A 217 -22.17 41.40 32.44
C ILE A 217 -21.32 42.47 31.76
N PHE A 218 -20.45 42.07 30.84
CA PHE A 218 -19.63 42.96 30.02
C PHE A 218 -20.32 43.18 28.67
N SER A 219 -21.00 44.32 28.48
CA SER A 219 -21.92 44.51 27.34
C SER A 219 -21.81 45.84 26.61
N VAL A 220 -22.03 45.78 25.28
CA VAL A 220 -22.15 46.96 24.40
C VAL A 220 -23.45 47.73 24.64
N THR A 221 -24.50 47.03 25.06
CA THR A 221 -25.80 47.62 25.40
C THR A 221 -26.04 47.54 26.89
N VAL A 222 -26.84 48.46 27.43
CA VAL A 222 -27.17 48.54 28.86
C VAL A 222 -28.68 48.74 29.04
N PRO A 223 -29.27 48.43 30.21
CA PRO A 223 -30.69 48.66 30.45
C PRO A 223 -31.03 50.15 30.40
N LYS A 224 -32.30 50.50 30.14
CA LYS A 224 -32.75 51.90 30.09
C LYS A 224 -32.56 52.66 31.42
N SER A 225 -32.51 51.94 32.54
CA SER A 225 -32.24 52.51 33.87
C SER A 225 -30.77 52.79 34.12
N PHE A 226 -29.88 52.41 33.19
CA PHE A 226 -28.45 52.57 33.35
C PHE A 226 -28.04 54.01 33.09
N ASN A 227 -27.28 54.61 34.01
CA ASN A 227 -26.82 55.99 33.90
C ASN A 227 -25.81 56.14 32.74
N GLU A 228 -26.03 57.10 31.86
CA GLU A 228 -25.17 57.31 30.69
C GLU A 228 -23.74 57.73 31.05
N ASP A 229 -23.59 58.45 32.16
CA ASP A 229 -22.29 58.97 32.63
C ASP A 229 -21.45 57.93 33.38
N GLU A 230 -22.02 56.75 33.68
CA GLU A 230 -21.34 55.70 34.43
C GLU A 230 -20.77 54.61 33.52
N LEU A 231 -19.60 54.06 33.88
CA LEU A 231 -18.96 52.97 33.13
C LEU A 231 -19.46 51.58 33.57
N PHE A 232 -19.93 51.46 34.80
CA PHE A 232 -20.52 50.24 35.35
C PHE A 232 -21.55 50.58 36.44
N GLN A 233 -22.51 49.69 36.63
CA GLN A 233 -23.49 49.73 37.71
C GLN A 233 -23.64 48.33 38.31
N HIS A 234 -24.28 48.22 39.47
CA HIS A 234 -24.52 46.92 40.07
C HIS A 234 -25.90 46.81 40.70
N THR A 235 -26.38 45.59 40.82
CA THR A 235 -27.57 45.22 41.57
C THR A 235 -27.21 44.00 42.41
N GLY A 236 -27.08 44.20 43.72
CA GLY A 236 -26.50 43.18 44.60
C GLY A 236 -25.06 42.85 44.18
N ASN A 237 -24.80 41.56 43.94
CA ASN A 237 -23.51 41.00 43.52
C ASN A 237 -23.36 40.84 42.00
N ILE A 238 -24.30 41.35 41.20
CA ILE A 238 -24.22 41.37 39.74
C ILE A 238 -23.87 42.78 39.27
N PHE A 239 -22.81 42.88 38.48
CA PHE A 239 -22.32 44.12 37.89
C PHE A 239 -22.62 44.15 36.39
N ILE A 240 -23.15 45.25 35.91
CA ILE A 240 -23.28 45.55 34.48
C ILE A 240 -22.18 46.54 34.15
N CYS A 241 -21.22 46.12 33.35
CA CYS A 241 -20.11 46.92 32.87
C CYS A 241 -20.34 47.21 31.38
N ARG A 242 -20.22 48.48 30.98
CA ARG A 242 -20.15 48.84 29.56
C ARG A 242 -18.99 48.10 28.90
N TYR A 243 -19.02 47.97 27.58
CA TYR A 243 -17.96 47.35 26.78
C TYR A 243 -16.68 48.21 26.74
N ASP A 244 -16.12 48.50 27.90
CA ASP A 244 -14.90 49.24 28.18
C ASP A 244 -13.96 48.34 28.99
N TYR A 245 -12.84 47.94 28.39
CA TYR A 245 -11.88 47.04 29.02
C TYR A 245 -11.15 47.67 30.21
N SER A 246 -11.03 49.00 30.29
CA SER A 246 -10.42 49.67 31.43
C SER A 246 -11.34 49.61 32.64
N ALA A 247 -12.63 49.88 32.44
CA ALA A 247 -13.66 49.73 33.47
C ALA A 247 -13.74 48.28 33.97
N LEU A 248 -13.77 47.31 33.04
CA LEU A 248 -13.77 45.89 33.38
C LEU A 248 -12.54 45.49 34.20
N LYS A 249 -11.34 45.96 33.82
CA LYS A 249 -10.11 45.69 34.56
C LYS A 249 -10.18 46.21 36.00
N ILE A 250 -10.60 47.46 36.18
CA ILE A 250 -10.72 48.07 37.52
C ILE A 250 -11.72 47.29 38.36
N LEU A 251 -12.88 46.95 37.78
CA LEU A 251 -13.92 46.22 38.47
C LEU A 251 -13.47 44.81 38.86
N ALA A 252 -12.89 44.06 37.93
CA ALA A 252 -12.39 42.70 38.17
C ALA A 252 -11.33 42.66 39.28
N LEU A 253 -10.35 43.57 39.25
CA LEU A 253 -9.32 43.68 40.29
C LEU A 253 -9.92 44.02 41.65
N THR A 254 -10.85 44.97 41.69
CA THR A 254 -11.52 45.40 42.92
C THR A 254 -12.32 44.26 43.53
N GLN A 255 -13.12 43.55 42.73
CA GLN A 255 -13.93 42.44 43.24
C GLN A 255 -13.06 41.26 43.69
N ARG A 256 -12.01 40.90 42.94
CA ARG A 256 -11.06 39.88 43.39
C ARG A 256 -10.45 40.27 44.74
N HIS A 257 -9.95 41.50 44.87
CA HIS A 257 -9.34 41.98 46.11
C HIS A 257 -10.30 41.91 47.31
N LEU A 258 -11.53 42.41 47.15
CA LEU A 258 -12.55 42.38 48.20
C LEU A 258 -12.89 40.95 48.63
N LEU A 259 -13.05 40.03 47.67
CA LEU A 259 -13.33 38.63 47.97
C LEU A 259 -12.16 37.95 48.70
N THR A 260 -10.92 38.28 48.34
CA THR A 260 -9.73 37.81 49.07
C THR A 260 -9.69 38.33 50.51
N GLN A 261 -10.02 39.60 50.76
CA GLN A 261 -10.08 40.14 52.13
C GLN A 261 -11.17 39.48 52.96
N LEU A 262 -12.37 39.36 52.40
CA LEU A 262 -13.50 38.69 53.06
C LEU A 262 -13.19 37.22 53.38
N HIS A 263 -12.45 36.52 52.52
CA HIS A 263 -12.00 35.16 52.80
C HIS A 263 -11.03 35.13 53.99
N LYS A 264 -10.05 36.04 54.05
CA LYS A 264 -9.08 36.15 55.16
C LYS A 264 -9.77 36.42 56.50
N GLU A 265 -10.74 37.33 56.53
CA GLU A 265 -11.51 37.65 57.74
C GLU A 265 -12.32 36.44 58.24
N ARG A 266 -12.93 35.67 57.32
CA ARG A 266 -13.67 34.43 57.66
C ARG A 266 -12.76 33.30 58.15
N GLY A 267 -11.52 33.24 57.66
CA GLY A 267 -10.52 32.30 58.15
C GLY A 267 -10.10 32.64 59.58
N ASN A 268 -9.76 33.89 59.83
CA ASN A 268 -9.34 34.37 61.15
C ASN A 268 -10.45 34.29 62.21
N GLY A 269 -11.71 34.45 61.82
CA GLY A 269 -12.86 34.30 62.72
C GLY A 269 -13.20 32.86 63.12
N LYS A 270 -12.55 31.84 62.54
CA LYS A 270 -12.67 30.43 62.93
C LYS A 270 -11.55 29.96 63.86
N GLU A 271 -10.47 30.74 63.98
CA GLU A 271 -9.33 30.45 64.86
C GLU A 271 -9.44 31.14 66.24
N ASN A 272 -10.47 31.97 66.44
CA ASN A 272 -10.87 32.54 67.74
C ASN A 272 -12.15 31.86 68.25
#